data_AF-A0A382BC26-F1
#
_entry.id   AF-A0A382BC26-F1
#
_cell.length_a   1.000
_cell.length_b   1.000
_cell.length_c   1.000
_cell.angle_alpha   90.00
_cell.angle_beta   90.00
_cell.angle_gamma   90.00
#
_symmetry.space_group_name_H-M   'P 1'
#
loop_
_entity.id
_entity.type
_entity.pdbx_description
1 polymer ?
#
loop_
_entity_poly.entity_id
_entity_poly.type
_entity_poly.pdbx_seq_one_letter_code
_entity_poly.pdbx_strand_id
1 'polypeptide(L)'
;PDVAHCGGMSELRRIASMAEVYYIHSAPHCAIGPVAFSSCLQVDACTPNFFIQEQVDAGLGNGLLQEDWVVKDGYIDLPTNPGLGINIDEDAACRNVDSHEPELGGDNWFHEDGSVADW
;
A
#
# COMPACT_ATOMS: atom_id res chain seq x y z
N PRO A 1 0.21 -5.88 7.74
CA PRO A 1 1.55 -6.03 7.13
C PRO A 1 1.64 -5.22 5.83
N ASP A 2 2.80 -4.67 5.50
CA ASP A 2 3.00 -3.87 4.29
C ASP A 2 3.66 -4.71 3.18
N VAL A 3 3.03 -4.78 2.01
CA VAL A 3 3.50 -5.63 0.90
C VAL A 3 4.88 -5.24 0.37
N ALA A 4 5.23 -3.95 0.40
CA ALA A 4 6.51 -3.43 -0.07
C ALA A 4 7.64 -3.67 0.94
N HIS A 5 7.31 -3.92 2.21
CA HIS A 5 8.28 -4.13 3.28
C HIS A 5 8.39 -5.59 3.73
N CYS A 6 7.29 -6.35 3.70
CA CYS A 6 7.23 -7.69 4.26
C CYS A 6 7.70 -8.78 3.31
N GLY A 7 8.27 -8.44 2.14
CA GLY A 7 8.75 -9.42 1.15
C GLY A 7 7.80 -9.71 -0.01
N GLY A 8 6.88 -8.79 -0.33
CA GLY A 8 6.01 -8.88 -1.50
C GLY A 8 4.75 -9.72 -1.31
N MET A 9 3.95 -9.85 -2.37
CA MET A 9 2.65 -10.54 -2.35
C MET A 9 2.72 -11.97 -1.82
N SER A 10 3.78 -12.69 -2.18
CA SER A 10 3.97 -14.07 -1.74
C SER A 10 4.08 -14.17 -0.22
N GLU A 11 4.85 -13.29 0.39
CA GLU A 11 5.07 -13.31 1.84
C GLU A 11 3.90 -12.67 2.60
N LEU A 12 3.30 -11.61 2.06
CA LEU A 12 2.06 -11.05 2.61
C LEU A 12 0.98 -12.14 2.74
N ARG A 13 0.82 -12.99 1.71
CA ARG A 13 -0.13 -14.09 1.76
C ARG A 13 0.22 -15.13 2.85
N ARG A 14 1.50 -15.47 3.02
CA ARG A 14 1.91 -16.40 4.10
C ARG A 14 1.64 -15.82 5.49
N ILE A 15 1.90 -14.53 5.67
CA ILE A 15 1.60 -13.81 6.92
C ILE A 15 0.09 -13.84 7.19
N ALA A 16 -0.74 -13.54 6.18
CA ALA A 16 -2.19 -13.57 6.32
C ALA A 16 -2.72 -14.98 6.65
N SER A 17 -2.21 -16.02 5.99
CA SER A 17 -2.55 -17.42 6.33
C SER A 17 -2.07 -17.84 7.71
N MET A 18 -0.94 -17.31 8.19
CA MET A 18 -0.52 -17.52 9.57
C MET A 18 -1.46 -16.81 10.56
N ALA A 19 -1.90 -15.59 10.27
CA ALA A 19 -2.86 -14.89 11.10
C ALA A 19 -4.23 -15.61 11.16
N GLU A 20 -4.64 -16.21 10.05
CA GLU A 20 -5.91 -16.95 9.92
C GLU A 20 -6.02 -18.09 10.93
N VAL A 21 -4.94 -18.85 11.19
CA VAL A 21 -4.98 -19.96 12.17
C VAL A 21 -5.14 -19.49 13.61
N TYR A 22 -4.95 -18.20 13.87
CA TYR A 22 -5.19 -17.55 15.17
C TYR A 22 -6.49 -16.74 15.18
N TYR A 23 -7.36 -16.88 14.17
CA TYR A 23 -8.60 -16.10 14.01
C TYR A 23 -8.37 -14.58 13.96
N ILE A 24 -7.20 -14.16 13.48
CA ILE A 24 -6.85 -12.76 13.31
C ILE A 24 -7.15 -12.35 11.88
N HIS A 25 -7.86 -11.24 11.71
CA HIS A 25 -8.09 -10.66 10.40
C HIS A 25 -6.87 -9.88 9.90
N SER A 26 -6.67 -9.87 8.59
CA SER A 26 -5.65 -9.09 7.92
C SER A 26 -6.22 -7.75 7.44
N ALA A 27 -5.54 -6.67 7.81
CA ALA A 27 -5.69 -5.35 7.21
C ALA A 27 -4.30 -4.87 6.79
N PRO A 28 -3.89 -5.06 5.52
CA PRO A 28 -2.57 -4.67 5.07
C PRO A 28 -2.34 -3.16 5.17
N HIS A 29 -1.15 -2.78 5.64
CA HIS A 29 -0.72 -1.39 5.61
C HIS A 29 -0.39 -1.02 4.17
N CYS A 30 -0.84 0.14 3.70
CA CYS A 30 -0.54 0.61 2.36
C CYS A 30 -0.58 2.14 2.25
N ALA A 31 0.52 2.76 2.70
CA ALA A 31 0.77 4.20 2.54
C ALA A 31 1.84 4.54 1.50
N ILE A 32 2.19 3.58 0.62
CA ILE A 32 3.41 3.65 -0.20
C ILE A 32 3.14 4.26 -1.60
N GLY A 33 2.25 3.65 -2.36
CA GLY A 33 1.99 4.07 -3.73
C GLY A 33 1.19 3.06 -4.54
N PRO A 34 0.84 3.41 -5.78
CA PRO A 34 -0.17 2.69 -6.53
C PRO A 34 0.22 1.23 -6.87
N VAL A 35 1.49 0.96 -7.16
CA VAL A 35 1.94 -0.42 -7.45
C VAL A 35 1.81 -1.32 -6.23
N ALA A 36 2.18 -0.82 -5.04
CA ALA A 36 2.01 -1.53 -3.78
C ALA A 36 0.52 -1.74 -3.47
N PHE A 37 -0.31 -0.71 -3.68
CA PHE A 37 -1.75 -0.79 -3.48
C PHE A 37 -2.40 -1.88 -4.33
N SER A 38 -2.12 -1.91 -5.64
CA SER A 38 -2.63 -2.96 -6.53
C SER A 38 -2.15 -4.36 -6.11
N SER A 39 -0.92 -4.46 -5.60
CA SER A 39 -0.38 -5.72 -5.08
C SER A 39 -1.14 -6.20 -3.83
N CYS A 40 -1.52 -5.29 -2.93
CA CYS A 40 -2.40 -5.60 -1.80
C CYS A 40 -3.76 -6.11 -2.28
N LEU A 41 -4.43 -5.40 -3.21
CA LEU A 41 -5.76 -5.79 -3.73
C LEU A 41 -5.78 -7.23 -4.27
N GLN A 42 -4.73 -7.64 -5.00
CA GLN A 42 -4.63 -9.01 -5.50
C GLN A 42 -4.53 -10.04 -4.38
N VAL A 43 -3.81 -9.73 -3.30
CA VAL A 43 -3.71 -10.61 -2.12
C VAL A 43 -5.02 -10.61 -1.32
N ASP A 44 -5.62 -9.45 -1.11
CA ASP A 44 -6.87 -9.27 -0.37
C ASP A 44 -8.00 -10.08 -0.99
N ALA A 45 -8.17 -9.97 -2.32
CA ALA A 45 -9.22 -10.65 -3.07
C ALA A 45 -9.21 -12.18 -2.92
N CYS A 46 -8.06 -12.75 -2.61
CA CYS A 46 -7.93 -14.20 -2.43
C CYS A 46 -7.73 -14.61 -0.97
N THR A 47 -7.72 -13.70 0.00
CA THR A 47 -7.39 -13.96 1.41
C THR A 47 -8.67 -14.04 2.27
N PRO A 48 -9.02 -15.22 2.83
CA PRO A 48 -10.30 -15.40 3.52
C PRO A 48 -10.48 -14.55 4.77
N ASN A 49 -9.40 -14.28 5.51
CA ASN A 49 -9.41 -13.46 6.71
C ASN A 49 -9.12 -11.97 6.43
N PHE A 50 -9.23 -11.50 5.18
CA PHE A 50 -9.15 -10.08 4.86
C PHE A 50 -10.30 -9.30 5.52
N PHE A 51 -10.00 -8.13 6.10
CA PHE A 51 -10.98 -7.27 6.75
C PHE A 51 -11.21 -5.94 6.01
N ILE A 52 -10.14 -5.18 5.79
CA ILE A 52 -10.19 -3.88 5.11
C ILE A 52 -8.83 -3.56 4.54
N GLN A 53 -8.79 -2.78 3.47
CA GLN A 53 -7.57 -2.31 2.83
C GLN A 53 -7.39 -0.82 3.11
N GLU A 54 -6.23 -0.44 3.64
CA GLU A 54 -5.83 0.96 3.78
C GLU A 54 -5.52 1.57 2.41
N GLN A 55 -5.96 2.82 2.22
CA GLN A 55 -5.67 3.61 1.03
C GLN A 55 -5.58 5.07 1.46
N VAL A 56 -4.45 5.73 1.20
CA VAL A 56 -4.18 7.11 1.63
C VAL A 56 -3.95 8.08 0.48
N ASP A 57 -3.75 7.57 -0.74
CA ASP A 57 -3.48 8.39 -1.91
C ASP A 57 -4.78 9.04 -2.42
N ALA A 58 -4.96 10.33 -2.14
CA ALA A 58 -6.12 11.09 -2.60
C ALA A 58 -6.26 11.10 -4.14
N GLY A 59 -5.18 10.85 -4.88
CA GLY A 59 -5.15 10.76 -6.33
C GLY A 59 -5.46 9.37 -6.89
N LEU A 60 -5.60 8.32 -6.06
CA LEU A 60 -5.97 6.96 -6.47
C LEU A 60 -5.19 6.46 -7.71
N GLY A 61 -3.89 6.69 -7.75
CA GLY A 61 -3.07 6.50 -8.95
C GLY A 61 -2.10 7.65 -9.18
N ASN A 62 -2.40 8.82 -8.63
CA ASN A 62 -1.53 9.99 -8.50
C ASN A 62 -0.79 10.37 -9.80
N GLY A 63 -1.45 10.19 -10.95
CA GLY A 63 -0.89 10.47 -12.27
C GLY A 63 0.20 9.51 -12.74
N LEU A 64 0.43 8.39 -12.02
CA LEU A 64 1.32 7.30 -12.44
C LEU A 64 0.54 6.19 -13.18
N LEU A 65 -0.77 6.08 -12.95
CA LEU A 65 -1.63 5.13 -13.65
C LEU A 65 -2.26 5.77 -14.89
N GLN A 66 -2.46 4.97 -15.94
CA GLN A 66 -3.23 5.38 -17.11
C GLN A 66 -4.72 5.55 -16.77
N GLU A 67 -5.20 4.76 -15.80
CA GLU A 67 -6.55 4.79 -15.27
C GLU A 67 -6.48 4.71 -13.74
N ASP A 68 -6.98 5.75 -13.07
CA ASP A 68 -7.05 5.80 -11.62
C ASP A 68 -8.13 4.83 -11.08
N TRP A 69 -7.99 4.37 -9.84
CA TRP A 69 -9.05 3.58 -9.20
C TRP A 69 -10.27 4.44 -8.89
N VAL A 70 -11.43 3.79 -8.86
CA VAL A 70 -12.68 4.43 -8.49
C VAL A 70 -13.19 3.85 -7.18
N VAL A 71 -13.35 4.72 -6.18
CA VAL A 71 -14.01 4.38 -4.91
C VAL A 71 -15.51 4.62 -5.07
N LYS A 72 -16.31 3.57 -4.84
CA LYS A 72 -17.78 3.62 -4.81
C LYS A 72 -18.26 3.11 -3.46
N ASP A 73 -18.94 3.96 -2.70
CA ASP A 73 -19.49 3.62 -1.38
C ASP A 73 -18.45 3.01 -0.40
N GLY A 74 -17.19 3.42 -0.50
CA GLY A 74 -16.08 2.92 0.32
C GLY A 74 -15.41 1.64 -0.21
N TYR A 75 -15.80 1.17 -1.39
CA TYR A 75 -15.23 -0.02 -2.04
C TYR A 75 -14.54 0.32 -3.36
N ILE A 76 -13.55 -0.48 -3.72
CA ILE A 76 -12.89 -0.45 -5.03
C ILE A 76 -13.14 -1.78 -5.72
N ASP A 77 -13.54 -1.71 -6.99
CA ASP A 77 -13.69 -2.90 -7.83
C ASP A 77 -12.32 -3.55 -8.06
N LEU A 78 -12.26 -4.88 -7.95
CA LEU A 78 -11.00 -5.61 -8.17
C LEU A 78 -10.50 -5.40 -9.61
N PRO A 79 -9.26 -4.94 -9.83
CA PRO A 79 -8.72 -4.77 -11.17
C PRO A 79 -8.63 -6.10 -11.93
N THR A 80 -9.12 -6.13 -13.17
CA THR A 80 -9.23 -7.36 -13.98
C THR A 80 -8.24 -7.46 -15.13
N ASN A 81 -7.42 -6.42 -15.36
CA ASN A 81 -6.38 -6.48 -16.39
C ASN A 81 -5.32 -7.53 -16.01
N PRO A 82 -4.53 -8.04 -16.97
CA PRO A 82 -3.44 -8.97 -16.67
C PRO A 82 -2.42 -8.43 -15.67
N GLY A 83 -1.72 -9.32 -14.96
CA GLY A 83 -0.69 -8.94 -13.99
C GLY A 83 -1.29 -8.37 -12.72
N LEU A 84 -0.83 -7.18 -12.31
CA LEU A 84 -1.36 -6.49 -11.13
C LEU A 84 -2.73 -5.83 -11.38
N GLY A 85 -3.20 -5.82 -12.63
CA GLY A 85 -4.47 -5.23 -13.02
C GLY A 85 -4.43 -3.73 -13.30
N ILE A 86 -3.24 -3.13 -13.32
CA ILE A 86 -3.00 -1.71 -13.61
C ILE A 86 -2.10 -1.54 -14.82
N ASN A 87 -2.25 -0.39 -15.50
CA ASN A 87 -1.34 0.07 -16.54
C ASN A 87 -0.63 1.34 -16.04
N ILE A 88 0.70 1.36 -16.16
CA ILE A 88 1.53 2.49 -15.75
C ILE A 88 1.69 3.44 -16.93
N ASP A 89 1.61 4.74 -16.66
CA ASP A 89 2.10 5.77 -17.58
C ASP A 89 3.63 5.80 -17.48
N GLU A 90 4.32 5.25 -18.49
CA GLU A 90 5.78 5.17 -18.52
C GLU A 90 6.45 6.55 -18.59
N ASP A 91 5.82 7.52 -19.26
CA ASP A 91 6.32 8.89 -19.31
C ASP A 91 6.21 9.54 -17.92
N ALA A 92 5.13 9.25 -17.19
CA ALA A 92 4.99 9.64 -15.79
C ALA A 92 6.05 8.98 -14.89
N ALA A 93 6.27 7.68 -15.04
CA ALA A 93 7.27 6.95 -14.27
C ALA A 93 8.70 7.45 -14.51
N CYS A 94 9.00 7.92 -15.73
CA CYS A 94 10.30 8.47 -16.09
C CYS A 94 10.51 9.94 -15.65
N ARG A 95 9.46 10.64 -15.19
CA ARG A 95 9.64 11.99 -14.64
C ARG A 95 10.40 11.89 -13.33
N ASN A 96 11.69 12.24 -13.33
CA ASN A 96 12.50 12.35 -12.11
C ASN A 96 11.83 13.28 -11.11
N VAL A 97 11.23 12.72 -10.06
CA VAL A 97 10.85 13.42 -8.84
C VAL A 97 12.01 13.32 -7.86
N ASP A 98 13.17 13.88 -8.26
CA ASP A 98 14.27 14.19 -7.33
C ASP A 98 13.86 15.42 -6.50
N SER A 99 12.85 15.26 -5.67
CA SER A 99 12.60 16.18 -4.57
C SER A 99 12.99 15.43 -3.32
N HIS A 100 14.24 15.61 -2.89
CA HIS A 100 14.67 15.26 -1.53
C HIS A 100 14.05 16.27 -0.55
N GLU A 101 12.72 16.35 -0.57
CA GLU A 101 11.93 17.08 0.39
C GLU A 101 11.86 16.19 1.62
N PRO A 102 12.34 16.65 2.79
CA PRO A 102 12.20 15.90 4.01
C PRO A 102 10.73 15.55 4.23
N GLU A 103 10.45 14.27 4.54
CA GLU A 103 9.09 13.86 4.87
C GLU A 103 8.56 14.63 6.09
N LEU A 104 7.23 14.75 6.17
CA LEU A 104 6.52 15.47 7.23
C LEU A 104 6.87 14.88 8.60
N GLY A 105 7.70 15.56 9.39
CA GLY A 105 7.99 15.18 10.77
C GLY A 105 9.43 15.41 11.23
N GLY A 106 10.36 15.63 10.29
CA GLY A 106 11.77 15.78 10.61
C GLY A 106 12.42 14.45 11.03
N ASP A 107 13.68 14.25 10.64
CA ASP A 107 14.36 12.95 10.82
C ASP A 107 14.54 12.52 12.29
N ASN A 108 14.26 13.40 13.25
CA ASN A 108 14.47 13.15 14.68
C ASN A 108 13.41 13.82 15.55
N TRP A 109 12.79 13.04 16.43
CA TRP A 109 11.95 13.54 17.52
C TRP A 109 12.55 13.15 18.87
N PHE A 110 12.43 14.04 19.86
CA PHE A 110 12.98 13.83 21.21
C PHE A 110 11.91 14.09 22.27
N HIS A 111 11.93 13.30 23.33
CA HIS A 111 11.12 13.54 24.53
C HIS A 111 11.64 14.77 25.31
N GLU A 112 10.86 15.25 26.28
CA GLU A 112 11.22 16.42 27.10
C GLU A 112 12.52 16.24 27.89
N ASP A 113 12.90 15.00 28.19
CA ASP A 113 14.15 14.65 28.88
C ASP A 113 15.37 14.54 27.95
N GLY A 114 15.17 14.76 26.64
CA GLY A 114 16.21 14.70 25.62
C GLY A 114 16.48 13.29 25.07
N SER A 115 15.73 12.26 25.47
CA SER A 115 15.82 10.93 24.86
C SER A 115 15.16 10.89 23.47
N VAL A 116 15.66 10.04 22.57
CA VAL A 116 15.09 9.84 21.22
C VAL A 116 13.73 9.16 21.33
N ALA A 117 12.73 9.71 20.65
CA ALA A 117 11.42 9.10 20.54
C ALA A 117 11.40 8.07 19.40
N ASP A 118 10.52 7.08 19.53
CA ASP A 118 10.22 6.17 18.42
C ASP A 118 9.66 6.96 17.23
N TRP A 119 9.95 6.47 16.02
CA TRP A 119 9.53 7.11 14.78
C TRP A 119 8.02 6.88 14.52
#